data_AF-A0A4Y6QYU4-F1
#
_entry.id   AF-A0A4Y6QYU4-F1
#
_cell.length_a   1.000
_cell.length_b   1.000
_cell.length_c   1.000
_cell.angle_alpha   90.00
_cell.angle_beta   90.00
_cell.angle_gamma   90.00
#
_symmetry.space_group_name_H-M   'P 1'
#
loop_
_entity.id
_entity.type
_entity.pdbx_description
1 polymer ?
#
loop_
_entity_poly.entity_id
_entity_poly.type
_entity_poly.pdbx_seq_one_letter_code
_entity_poly.pdbx_strand_id
1 'polypeptide(L)' 'MLLHALLQEALEGMDKKSAVDHLHELFPTNSKSFFNRNYLHILTLDPIGLSRILGHSDPTADKAIRNIERSAAA' A
#
# COMPACT_ATOMS: atom_id res chain seq x y z
N MET A 1 14.82 -1.36 1.76
CA MET A 1 14.06 -0.15 1.36
C MET A 1 13.89 0.00 -0.16
N LEU A 2 14.75 -0.56 -1.02
CA LEU A 2 14.63 -0.47 -2.49
C LEU A 2 13.39 -1.17 -3.10
N LEU A 3 12.91 -2.25 -2.48
CA LEU A 3 11.83 -3.08 -3.04
C LEU A 3 10.49 -2.33 -3.19
N HIS A 4 10.17 -1.44 -2.24
CA HIS A 4 8.90 -0.72 -2.21
C HIS A 4 8.85 0.45 -3.19
N ALA A 5 9.98 1.14 -3.41
CA ALA A 5 10.07 2.20 -4.41
C ALA A 5 9.95 1.63 -5.83
N LEU A 6 10.62 0.50 -6.11
CA LEU A 6 10.49 -0.22 -7.39
C LEU A 6 9.07 -0.75 -7.61
N LEU A 7 8.39 -1.17 -6.54
CA LEU A 7 6.98 -1.57 -6.60
C LEU A 7 6.10 -0.38 -7.00
N GLN A 8 6.30 0.81 -6.42
CA GLN A 8 5.52 2.01 -6.75
C GLN A 8 5.73 2.46 -8.20
N GLU A 9 6.97 2.48 -8.70
CA GLU A 9 7.25 2.76 -10.12
C GLU A 9 6.54 1.78 -11.06
N ALA A 10 6.55 0.48 -10.72
CA ALA A 10 5.85 -0.53 -11.51
C ALA A 10 4.32 -0.32 -11.54
N LEU A 11 3.75 0.22 -10.46
CA LEU A 11 2.31 0.49 -10.34
C LEU A 11 1.88 1.77 -11.05
N GLU A 12 2.74 2.78 -11.17
CA GLU A 12 2.44 4.02 -11.92
C GLU A 12 2.22 3.78 -13.42
N GLY A 13 2.88 2.76 -13.99
CA GLY A 13 2.72 2.37 -15.38
C GLY A 13 1.47 1.53 -15.69
N MET A 14 0.71 1.13 -14.67
CA MET A 14 -0.44 0.23 -14.80
C MET A 14 -1.76 0.96 -14.55
N ASP A 15 -2.83 0.48 -15.19
CA ASP A 15 -4.17 0.89 -14.78
C ASP A 15 -4.49 0.34 -13.37
N LYS A 16 -5.34 1.05 -12.63
CA LYS A 16 -5.65 0.72 -11.23
C LYS A 16 -6.09 -0.74 -11.03
N LYS A 17 -6.84 -1.32 -11.98
CA LYS A 17 -7.33 -2.69 -11.85
C LYS A 17 -6.15 -3.67 -11.94
N SER A 18 -5.32 -3.53 -12.95
CA SER A 18 -4.11 -4.34 -13.14
C SER A 18 -3.13 -4.19 -11.97
N ALA A 19 -2.96 -2.97 -11.47
CA ALA A 19 -2.12 -2.66 -10.32
C ALA A 19 -2.63 -3.35 -9.03
N VAL A 20 -3.95 -3.34 -8.80
CA VAL A 20 -4.58 -4.04 -7.67
C VAL A 20 -4.46 -5.55 -7.79
N ASP A 21 -4.65 -6.10 -8.99
CA ASP A 21 -4.49 -7.53 -9.24
C ASP A 21 -3.03 -7.96 -8.98
N HIS A 22 -2.06 -7.17 -9.45
CA HIS A 22 -0.64 -7.42 -9.21
C HIS A 22 -0.27 -7.33 -7.72
N LEU A 23 -0.78 -6.32 -7.00
CA LEU A 23 -0.59 -6.20 -5.55
C LEU A 23 -1.16 -7.39 -4.79
N HIS A 24 -2.33 -7.89 -5.20
CA HIS A 24 -2.95 -9.05 -4.57
C HIS A 24 -2.19 -10.35 -4.83
N GLU A 25 -1.59 -10.51 -6.02
CA GLU A 25 -0.70 -11.64 -6.31
C GLU A 25 0.56 -11.64 -5.44
N LEU A 26 1.17 -10.47 -5.25
CA LEU A 26 2.36 -10.31 -4.41
C LEU A 26 2.07 -10.43 -2.90
N PHE A 27 0.89 -9.99 -2.48
CA PHE A 27 0.46 -9.96 -1.08
C PHE A 27 -0.92 -10.61 -0.92
N PRO A 28 -1.02 -11.95 -1.07
CA PRO A 28 -2.29 -12.66 -1.08
C PRO A 28 -3.03 -12.65 0.26
N THR A 29 -2.32 -12.32 1.35
CA THR A 29 -2.90 -12.12 2.69
C THR A 29 -3.82 -10.91 2.76
N ASN A 30 -3.68 -9.94 1.86
CA ASN A 30 -4.52 -8.74 1.79
C ASN A 30 -5.52 -8.88 0.64
N SER A 31 -6.77 -8.47 0.84
CA SER A 31 -7.81 -8.59 -0.19
C SER A 31 -7.66 -7.59 -1.33
N LYS A 32 -8.20 -7.89 -2.52
CA LYS A 32 -8.31 -6.90 -3.62
C LYS A 32 -9.10 -5.65 -3.21
N SER A 33 -10.06 -5.78 -2.29
CA SER A 33 -10.85 -4.64 -1.78
C SER A 33 -9.99 -3.70 -0.93
N PHE A 34 -9.05 -4.25 -0.15
CA PHE A 34 -8.07 -3.48 0.62
C PHE A 34 -7.19 -2.63 -0.31
N PHE A 35 -6.60 -3.25 -1.33
CA PHE A 35 -5.76 -2.54 -2.30
C PHE A 35 -6.55 -1.48 -3.07
N ASN A 36 -7.79 -1.77 -3.45
CA ASN A 36 -8.63 -0.78 -4.14
C ASN A 36 -8.92 0.47 -3.32
N ARG A 37 -9.16 0.32 -2.00
CA ARG A 37 -9.41 1.43 -1.08
C ARG A 37 -8.15 2.22 -0.80
N ASN A 38 -7.04 1.52 -0.58
CA ASN A 38 -5.78 2.11 -0.14
C ASN A 38 -4.82 2.45 -1.30
N TYR A 39 -5.25 2.30 -2.56
CA TYR A 39 -4.39 2.44 -3.74
C TYR A 39 -3.63 3.77 -3.79
N LEU A 40 -4.32 4.90 -3.55
CA LEU A 40 -3.67 6.22 -3.53
C LEU A 40 -2.63 6.31 -2.42
N HIS A 41 -2.98 5.85 -1.21
CA HIS A 41 -2.02 5.82 -0.09
C HIS A 41 -0.80 4.96 -0.44
N ILE A 42 -1.00 3.80 -1.06
CA ILE A 42 0.08 2.90 -1.49
C ILE A 42 1.03 3.59 -2.47
N LEU A 43 0.52 4.42 -3.38
CA LEU A 43 1.37 5.17 -4.33
C LEU A 43 2.09 6.35 -3.67
N THR A 44 1.47 7.01 -2.69
CA THR A 44 2.00 8.24 -2.09
C THR A 44 2.87 8.03 -0.85
N LEU A 45 2.82 6.85 -0.24
CA LEU A 45 3.54 6.57 1.00
C LEU A 45 5.03 6.36 0.75
N ASP A 46 5.83 6.72 1.75
CA ASP A 46 7.24 6.37 1.74
C ASP A 46 7.42 4.85 1.88
N PRO A 47 8.57 4.28 1.44
CA PRO A 47 8.85 2.85 1.53
C PRO A 47 8.66 2.22 2.92
N ILE A 48 8.84 3.00 3.99
CA ILE A 48 8.65 2.53 5.38
C ILE A 48 7.16 2.51 5.71
N GLY A 49 6.41 3.57 5.40
CA GLY A 49 4.96 3.62 5.54
C GLY A 49 4.26 2.50 4.76
N LEU A 50 4.70 2.22 3.54
CA LEU A 50 4.15 1.13 2.72
C LEU A 50 4.34 -0.23 3.40
N SER A 51 5.55 -0.51 3.92
CA SER A 51 5.83 -1.77 4.63
C SER A 51 4.93 -1.97 5.86
N ARG A 52 4.60 -0.88 6.57
CA ARG A 52 3.72 -0.92 7.75
C ARG A 52 2.27 -1.23 7.38
N ILE A 53 1.79 -0.73 6.25
CA ILE A 53 0.43 -1.00 5.76
C ILE A 53 0.31 -2.43 5.26
N LEU A 54 1.27 -2.88 4.46
CA LEU A 54 1.25 -4.23 3.87
C LEU A 54 1.36 -5.33 4.92
N GLY A 55 2.08 -5.08 6.02
CA GLY A 55 2.22 -6.00 7.14
C GLY A 55 1.15 -5.89 8.23
N HIS A 56 0.14 -5.02 8.08
CA HIS A 56 -0.87 -4.84 9.12
C HIS A 56 -1.97 -5.91 9.05
N SER A 57 -2.35 -6.46 10.20
CA SER A 57 -3.39 -7.50 10.31
C SER A 57 -4.82 -6.95 10.11
N ASP A 58 -4.97 -5.62 10.06
CA ASP A 58 -6.26 -4.96 9.89
C ASP A 58 -6.68 -5.00 8.41
N PRO A 59 -7.84 -5.58 8.06
CA PRO A 59 -8.33 -5.68 6.69
C PRO A 59 -8.63 -4.33 6.01
N THR A 60 -8.56 -3.22 6.75
CA THR A 60 -8.70 -1.85 6.22
C THR A 60 -7.40 -1.07 6.22
N ALA A 61 -6.39 -1.44 7.02
CA ALA A 61 -5.22 -0.63 7.37
C ALA A 61 -5.52 0.79 7.91
N ASP A 62 -6.76 1.12 8.24
CA ASP A 62 -7.15 2.46 8.73
C ASP A 62 -6.31 2.90 9.94
N LYS A 63 -6.06 1.95 10.87
CA LYS A 63 -5.23 2.21 12.05
C LYS A 63 -3.78 2.49 11.69
N ALA A 64 -3.23 1.79 10.71
CA ALA A 64 -1.85 2.01 10.24
C ALA A 64 -1.72 3.35 9.52
N ILE A 65 -2.67 3.68 8.63
CA ILE A 65 -2.71 4.96 7.91
C ILE A 65 -2.76 6.13 8.91
N ARG A 66 -3.69 6.11 9.87
CA ARG A 66 -3.80 7.15 10.89
C ARG A 66 -2.54 7.33 11.73
N ASN A 67 -1.84 6.23 12.03
CA ASN A 67 -0.60 6.29 12.79
C ASN A 67 0.56 6.90 11.97
N ILE A 68 0.60 6.62 10.66
CA ILE A 68 1.58 7.20 9.75
C ILE A 68 1.31 8.71 9.59
N GLU A 69 0.06 9.09 9.31
CA GLU A 69 -0.35 10.50 9.17
C GLU A 69 -0.06 11.30 10.45
N ARG A 70 -0.35 10.73 11.62
CA ARG A 70 -0.03 11.36 12.91
C ARG A 70 1.47 11.53 13.12
N SER A 71 2.28 10.57 12.67
CA SER A 71 3.74 10.64 12.80
C SER A 71 4.38 11.62 11.82
N ALA A 72 3.74 11.90 10.68
CA ALA A 72 4.21 12.86 9.68
C ALA A 72 3.86 14.32 10.04
N ALA A 73 2.87 14.53 10.91
CA ALA A 73 2.41 15.85 11.35
C ALA A 73 3.04 16.33 12.67
N ALA A 74 3.92 15.54 13.29
CA ALA A 74 4.60 15.83 14.55
C ALA A 74 6.06 16.23 14.31
#